data_AF-A0A849ZGL9-F1
#
_entry.id   AF-A0A849ZGL9-F1
#
_cell.length_a   1.000
_cell.length_b   1.000
_cell.length_c   1.000
_cell.angle_alpha   90.00
_cell.angle_beta   90.00
_cell.angle_gamma   90.00
#
_symmetry.space_group_name_H-M   'P 1'
#
loop_
_entity.id
_entity.type
_entity.pdbx_description
1 polymer ?
#
loop_
_entity_poly.entity_id
_entity_poly.type
_entity_poly.pdbx_seq_one_letter_code
_entity_poly.pdbx_strand_id
1 'polypeptide(L)'
;MSPAVSFEGEHAVALESLALRARGGQAPAWPVEIDRSRRPWQLRVTPALHALLEASEAGVDAATLSARFHTTLAAGIIEVVCGLTEETGRIPVVLSGGCFQSAVLLRGVAEGLRAEGLEVLDHRRVPPNDGGIALGQALAAAMRLERS
;
A
#
# COMPACT_ATOMS: atom_id res chain seq x y z
N MET A 1 11.21 14.34 22.13
CA MET A 1 11.00 13.01 22.73
C MET A 1 9.99 12.29 21.86
N SER A 2 10.42 11.35 21.01
CA SER A 2 9.48 10.48 20.30
C SER A 2 8.79 9.56 21.31
N PRO A 3 7.46 9.42 21.30
CA PRO A 3 6.80 8.49 22.18
C PRO A 3 7.27 7.07 21.84
N ALA A 4 7.56 6.28 22.88
CA ALA A 4 7.88 4.88 22.72
C ALA A 4 6.67 4.17 22.10
N VAL A 5 6.93 3.31 21.11
CA VAL A 5 5.92 2.45 20.48
C VAL A 5 5.30 1.56 21.55
N SER A 6 4.00 1.65 21.76
CA SER A 6 3.23 0.88 22.76
C SER A 6 2.78 -0.47 22.22
N PHE A 7 2.60 -0.60 20.90
CA PHE A 7 2.31 -1.88 20.21
C PHE A 7 2.74 -1.84 18.73
N GLU A 8 2.94 -3.00 18.12
CA GLU A 8 3.30 -3.12 16.70
C GLU A 8 2.19 -2.55 15.80
N GLY A 9 2.54 -1.60 14.92
CA GLY A 9 1.59 -0.96 14.00
C GLY A 9 0.94 0.35 14.51
N GLU A 10 1.21 0.80 15.74
CA GLU A 10 0.63 2.02 16.32
C GLU A 10 0.79 3.26 15.42
N HIS A 11 1.99 3.44 14.85
CA HIS A 11 2.28 4.56 13.96
C HIS A 11 1.49 4.47 12.64
N ALA A 12 1.28 3.27 12.10
CA ALA A 12 0.51 3.08 10.88
C ALA A 12 -0.97 3.41 11.11
N VAL A 13 -1.54 2.97 12.25
CA VAL A 13 -2.92 3.28 12.65
C VAL A 13 -3.10 4.78 12.88
N ALA A 14 -2.15 5.42 13.56
CA ALA A 14 -2.19 6.86 13.78
C ALA A 14 -2.13 7.66 12.47
N LEU A 15 -1.28 7.23 11.54
CA LEU A 15 -1.13 7.85 10.23
C LEU A 15 -2.42 7.70 9.41
N GLU A 16 -3.01 6.50 9.36
CA GLU A 16 -4.29 6.26 8.69
C GLU A 16 -5.43 7.12 9.27
N SER A 17 -5.54 7.19 10.59
CA SER A 17 -6.54 8.02 11.28
C SER A 17 -6.38 9.50 10.93
N LEU A 18 -5.15 9.98 10.78
CA LEU A 18 -4.87 11.34 10.29
C LEU A 18 -5.29 11.53 8.84
N ALA A 19 -5.00 10.57 7.95
CA ALA A 19 -5.38 10.65 6.54
C ALA A 19 -6.90 10.80 6.37
N LEU A 20 -7.69 10.06 7.15
CA LEU A 20 -9.15 10.14 7.13
C LEU A 20 -9.71 11.49 7.58
N ARG A 21 -8.92 12.29 8.30
CA ARG A 21 -9.31 13.62 8.82
C ARG A 21 -8.94 14.77 7.88
N ALA A 22 -8.24 14.50 6.78
CA ALA A 22 -7.84 15.53 5.82
C ALA A 22 -9.08 16.24 5.26
N ARG A 23 -9.04 17.57 5.24
CA ARG A 23 -10.11 18.41 4.70
C ARG A 23 -9.72 18.88 3.30
N GLY A 24 -10.63 18.80 2.35
CA GLY A 24 -10.33 18.97 0.92
C GLY A 24 -10.31 17.61 0.23
N GLY A 25 -10.68 17.57 -1.05
CA GLY A 25 -10.80 16.33 -1.83
C GLY A 25 -9.46 15.60 -2.03
N GLN A 26 -9.36 14.78 -3.08
CA GLN A 26 -8.16 13.99 -3.37
C GLN A 26 -6.87 14.81 -3.26
N ALA A 27 -6.00 14.38 -2.35
CA ALA A 27 -4.70 14.98 -2.15
C ALA A 27 -3.72 14.40 -3.18
N PRO A 28 -3.11 15.20 -4.08
CA PRO A 28 -2.34 14.66 -5.19
C PRO A 28 -1.07 13.97 -4.70
N ALA A 29 -0.76 12.83 -5.32
CA ALA A 29 0.46 12.07 -5.07
C ALA A 29 1.71 12.92 -5.32
N TRP A 30 2.78 12.64 -4.59
CA TRP A 30 4.12 13.11 -4.93
C TRP A 30 4.75 12.22 -5.99
N PRO A 31 5.74 12.74 -6.74
CA PRO A 31 6.52 11.92 -7.65
C PRO A 31 7.21 10.76 -6.93
N VAL A 32 7.15 9.59 -7.54
CA VAL A 32 7.92 8.40 -7.17
C VAL A 32 8.69 7.92 -8.39
N GLU A 33 9.78 7.21 -8.17
CA GLU A 33 10.58 6.65 -9.26
C GLU A 33 10.52 5.12 -9.20
N ILE A 34 10.42 4.47 -10.35
CA ILE A 34 10.53 3.02 -10.45
C ILE A 34 11.85 2.68 -11.16
N ASP A 35 12.78 2.10 -10.42
CA ASP A 35 13.99 1.53 -10.99
C ASP A 35 13.68 0.15 -11.57
N ARG A 36 13.63 0.10 -12.91
CA ARG A 36 13.37 -1.12 -13.70
C ARG A 36 14.65 -1.78 -14.20
N SER A 37 15.83 -1.29 -13.81
CA SER A 37 17.13 -1.80 -14.32
C SER A 37 17.48 -3.20 -13.80
N ARG A 38 16.86 -3.62 -12.70
CA ARG A 38 17.04 -4.95 -12.10
C ARG A 38 15.72 -5.51 -11.57
N ARG A 39 15.67 -6.83 -11.39
CA ARG A 39 14.59 -7.50 -10.66
C ARG A 39 15.03 -7.85 -9.24
N PRO A 40 14.13 -7.72 -8.23
CA PRO A 40 12.81 -7.10 -8.34
C PRO A 40 12.90 -5.60 -8.66
N TRP A 41 11.91 -5.06 -9.38
CA TRP A 41 11.77 -3.62 -9.61
C TRP A 41 11.71 -2.89 -8.27
N GLN A 42 12.26 -1.67 -8.21
CA GLN A 42 12.33 -0.92 -6.96
C GLN A 42 11.57 0.39 -7.06
N LEU A 43 10.51 0.50 -6.26
CA LEU A 43 9.83 1.78 -6.01
C LEU A 43 10.70 2.61 -5.07
N ARG A 44 11.32 3.68 -5.59
CA ARG A 44 12.11 4.64 -4.82
C ARG A 44 11.20 5.74 -4.30
N VAL A 45 10.96 5.70 -2.99
CA VAL A 45 10.11 6.68 -2.28
C VAL A 45 10.91 7.89 -1.77
N THR A 46 12.23 7.94 -1.98
CA THR A 46 13.09 9.03 -1.54
C THR A 46 12.63 10.41 -2.04
N PRO A 47 12.26 10.59 -3.33
CA PRO A 47 11.75 11.88 -3.80
C PRO A 47 10.46 12.30 -3.08
N ALA A 48 9.53 11.37 -2.88
CA ALA A 48 8.30 11.61 -2.13
C ALA A 48 8.57 11.98 -0.66
N LEU A 49 9.59 11.36 -0.03
CA LEU A 49 9.97 11.69 1.34
C LEU A 49 10.53 13.11 1.45
N HIS A 50 11.38 13.53 0.51
CA HIS A 50 11.86 14.92 0.46
C HIS A 50 10.69 15.91 0.32
N ALA A 51 9.78 15.66 -0.62
CA ALA A 51 8.62 16.52 -0.82
C ALA A 51 7.67 16.56 0.40
N LEU A 52 7.55 15.45 1.14
CA LEU A 52 6.80 15.40 2.40
C LEU A 52 7.46 16.27 3.47
N LEU A 53 8.78 16.20 3.61
CA LEU A 53 9.53 17.01 4.59
C LEU A 53 9.44 18.50 4.27
N GLU A 54 9.64 18.88 3.00
CA GLU A 54 9.48 20.27 2.54
C GLU A 54 8.06 20.80 2.81
N ALA A 55 7.03 20.00 2.54
CA ALA A 55 5.64 20.37 2.82
C ALA A 55 5.38 20.51 4.33
N SER A 56 6.00 19.65 5.16
CA SER A 56 5.93 19.75 6.61
C SER A 56 6.59 21.03 7.11
N GLU A 57 7.76 21.40 6.59
CA GLU A 57 8.46 22.64 6.93
C GLU A 57 7.68 23.88 6.48
N ALA A 58 6.95 23.78 5.36
CA ALA A 58 6.03 24.82 4.89
C ALA A 58 4.72 24.95 5.69
N GLY A 59 4.54 24.13 6.75
CA GLY A 59 3.39 24.22 7.65
C GLY A 59 2.11 23.56 7.13
N VAL A 60 2.22 22.65 6.15
CA VAL A 60 1.07 21.82 5.74
C VAL A 60 0.63 20.94 6.91
N ASP A 61 -0.68 20.85 7.13
CA ASP A 61 -1.21 20.10 8.27
C ASP A 61 -0.96 18.59 8.13
N ALA A 62 -0.80 17.92 9.28
CA ALA A 62 -0.46 16.50 9.34
C ALA A 62 -1.51 15.58 8.70
N ALA A 63 -2.79 15.97 8.69
CA ALA A 63 -3.84 15.17 8.06
C ALA A 63 -3.68 15.18 6.53
N THR A 64 -3.44 16.36 5.95
CA THR A 64 -3.12 16.51 4.52
C THR A 64 -1.84 15.77 4.14
N LEU A 65 -0.76 15.90 4.93
CA LEU A 65 0.49 15.17 4.68
C LEU A 65 0.28 13.66 4.70
N SER A 66 -0.48 13.16 5.67
CA SER A 66 -0.80 11.74 5.78
C SER A 66 -1.64 11.24 4.60
N ALA A 67 -2.65 12.00 4.18
CA ALA A 67 -3.46 11.65 3.01
C ALA A 67 -2.60 11.57 1.75
N ARG A 68 -1.75 12.57 1.49
CA ARG A 68 -0.84 12.58 0.33
C ARG A 68 0.15 11.43 0.37
N PHE A 69 0.66 11.06 1.54
CA PHE A 69 1.53 9.91 1.71
C PHE A 69 0.85 8.61 1.25
N HIS A 70 -0.37 8.33 1.73
CA HIS A 70 -1.13 7.15 1.31
C HIS A 70 -1.44 7.16 -0.20
N THR A 71 -1.84 8.31 -0.75
CA THR A 71 -2.09 8.46 -2.19
C THR A 71 -0.82 8.22 -3.01
N THR A 72 0.34 8.67 -2.52
CA THR A 72 1.64 8.47 -3.19
C THR A 72 2.04 7.00 -3.22
N LEU A 73 1.90 6.29 -2.09
CA LEU A 73 2.16 4.85 -2.06
C LEU A 73 1.21 4.07 -2.96
N ALA A 74 -0.08 4.40 -2.93
CA ALA A 74 -1.06 3.76 -3.79
C ALA A 74 -0.71 3.94 -5.27
N ALA A 75 -0.40 5.18 -5.69
CA ALA A 75 0.00 5.48 -7.05
C ALA A 75 1.26 4.70 -7.49
N GLY A 76 2.29 4.65 -6.64
CA GLY A 76 3.51 3.89 -6.93
C GLY A 76 3.26 2.39 -7.05
N ILE A 77 2.40 1.80 -6.20
CA ILE A 77 2.02 0.39 -6.30
C ILE A 77 1.27 0.13 -7.60
N ILE A 78 0.29 0.97 -7.94
CA ILE A 78 -0.49 0.86 -9.19
C ILE A 78 0.45 0.89 -10.39
N GLU A 79 1.38 1.84 -10.45
CA GLU A 79 2.31 1.97 -11.57
C GLU A 79 3.23 0.74 -11.71
N VAL A 80 3.74 0.19 -10.60
CA VAL A 80 4.53 -1.05 -10.61
C VAL A 80 3.70 -2.21 -11.17
N VAL A 81 2.47 -2.40 -10.68
CA VAL A 81 1.61 -3.52 -11.10
C VAL A 81 1.21 -3.39 -12.57
N CYS A 82 0.85 -2.19 -13.02
CA CYS A 82 0.53 -1.92 -14.43
C CYS A 82 1.73 -2.22 -15.33
N GLY A 83 2.93 -1.76 -14.98
CA GLY A 83 4.13 -2.07 -15.76
C GLY A 83 4.45 -3.57 -15.79
N LEU A 84 4.25 -4.30 -14.69
CA LEU A 84 4.41 -5.76 -14.70
C LEU A 84 3.34 -6.47 -15.53
N THR A 85 2.14 -5.90 -15.61
CA THR A 85 1.04 -6.42 -16.45
C THR A 85 1.40 -6.34 -17.94
N GLU A 86 2.11 -5.29 -18.37
CA GLU A 86 2.60 -5.18 -19.76
C GLU A 86 3.56 -6.33 -20.13
N GLU A 87 4.36 -6.82 -19.16
CA GLU A 87 5.32 -7.90 -19.36
C GLU A 87 4.69 -9.30 -19.24
N THR A 88 3.69 -9.46 -18.37
CA THR A 88 3.14 -10.78 -17.96
C THR A 88 1.75 -11.06 -18.51
N GLY A 89 1.08 -10.06 -19.06
CA GLY A 89 -0.34 -10.11 -19.41
C GLY A 89 -1.25 -9.78 -18.22
N ARG A 90 -2.55 -9.63 -18.50
CA ARG A 90 -3.58 -9.35 -17.48
C ARG A 90 -3.88 -10.62 -16.69
N ILE A 91 -3.33 -10.71 -15.48
CA ILE A 91 -3.66 -11.74 -14.48
C ILE A 91 -4.34 -11.09 -13.26
N PRO A 92 -5.16 -11.83 -12.49
CA PRO A 92 -5.74 -11.31 -11.26
C PRO A 92 -4.67 -10.86 -10.26
N VAL A 93 -4.85 -9.69 -9.67
CA VAL A 93 -3.97 -9.11 -8.65
C VAL A 93 -4.54 -9.39 -7.27
N VAL A 94 -3.76 -10.02 -6.39
CA VAL A 94 -4.15 -10.30 -5.01
C VAL A 94 -3.48 -9.30 -4.07
N LEU A 95 -4.28 -8.55 -3.30
CA LEU A 95 -3.79 -7.66 -2.25
C LEU A 95 -3.83 -8.38 -0.89
N SER A 96 -2.65 -8.55 -0.26
CA SER A 96 -2.48 -9.32 0.98
C SER A 96 -1.29 -8.84 1.82
N GLY A 97 -1.24 -9.27 3.08
CA GLY A 97 -0.20 -8.91 4.04
C GLY A 97 -0.56 -7.71 4.91
N GLY A 98 0.18 -7.52 6.01
CA GLY A 98 -0.15 -6.56 7.08
C GLY A 98 -0.26 -5.10 6.64
N CYS A 99 0.43 -4.70 5.56
CA CYS A 99 0.34 -3.34 5.00
C CYS A 99 -1.07 -3.00 4.49
N PHE A 100 -1.81 -4.00 3.98
CA PHE A 100 -3.19 -3.85 3.55
C PHE A 100 -4.22 -4.01 4.68
N GLN A 101 -3.78 -4.01 5.95
CA GLN A 101 -4.68 -3.72 7.08
C GLN A 101 -5.13 -2.27 7.08
N SER A 102 -4.33 -1.36 6.50
CA SER A 102 -4.77 0.02 6.27
C SER A 102 -5.88 0.03 5.23
N ALA A 103 -7.10 0.34 5.68
CA ALA A 103 -8.27 0.45 4.80
C ALA A 103 -8.08 1.58 3.78
N VAL A 104 -7.38 2.66 4.15
CA VAL A 104 -7.03 3.76 3.24
C VAL A 104 -6.13 3.27 2.11
N LEU A 105 -5.03 2.57 2.43
CA LEU A 105 -4.12 2.07 1.41
C LEU A 105 -4.75 0.97 0.55
N LEU A 106 -5.42 -0.01 1.18
CA LEU A 106 -6.11 -1.10 0.50
C LEU A 106 -7.13 -0.55 -0.50
N ARG A 107 -7.98 0.38 -0.05
CA ARG A 107 -9.00 0.99 -0.91
C ARG A 107 -8.36 1.77 -2.06
N GLY A 108 -7.35 2.59 -1.78
CA GLY A 108 -6.68 3.39 -2.80
C GLY A 108 -6.04 2.53 -3.90
N VAL A 109 -5.33 1.46 -3.52
CA VAL A 109 -4.72 0.53 -4.46
C VAL A 109 -5.79 -0.26 -5.22
N ALA A 110 -6.79 -0.80 -4.53
CA ALA A 110 -7.81 -1.63 -5.16
C ALA A 110 -8.69 -0.84 -6.15
N GLU A 111 -9.11 0.37 -5.78
CA GLU A 111 -9.87 1.25 -6.67
C GLU A 111 -9.03 1.68 -7.88
N GLY A 112 -7.76 2.05 -7.67
CA GLY A 112 -6.87 2.46 -8.75
C GLY A 112 -6.55 1.33 -9.73
N LEU A 113 -6.21 0.13 -9.25
CA LEU A 113 -5.98 -1.03 -10.12
C LEU A 113 -7.25 -1.43 -10.89
N ARG A 114 -8.44 -1.36 -10.26
CA ARG A 114 -9.72 -1.60 -10.95
C ARG A 114 -9.99 -0.55 -12.04
N ALA A 115 -9.61 0.71 -11.82
CA ALA A 115 -9.74 1.76 -12.82
C ALA A 115 -8.85 1.51 -14.06
N GLU A 116 -7.71 0.85 -13.89
CA GLU A 116 -6.83 0.38 -14.97
C GLU A 116 -7.35 -0.91 -15.66
N GLY A 117 -8.52 -1.40 -15.23
CA GLY A 117 -9.17 -2.59 -15.78
C GLY A 117 -8.53 -3.91 -15.36
N LEU A 118 -7.87 -3.94 -14.19
CA LEU A 118 -7.34 -5.15 -13.58
C LEU A 118 -8.38 -5.80 -12.67
N GLU A 119 -8.42 -7.13 -12.67
CA GLU A 119 -9.17 -7.90 -11.68
C GLU A 119 -8.41 -7.89 -10.35
N VAL A 120 -9.04 -7.38 -9.29
CA VAL A 120 -8.41 -7.23 -7.97
C VAL A 120 -9.16 -8.06 -6.93
N LEU A 121 -8.43 -8.98 -6.30
CA LEU A 121 -8.87 -9.85 -5.22
C LEU A 121 -8.30 -9.34 -3.88
N ASP A 122 -9.19 -9.04 -2.93
CA ASP A 122 -8.85 -8.58 -1.59
C ASP A 122 -9.51 -9.47 -0.52
N HIS A 123 -9.04 -9.35 0.73
CA HIS A 123 -9.53 -10.17 1.84
C HIS A 123 -10.89 -9.65 2.32
N ARG A 124 -12.00 -10.34 1.99
CA ARG A 124 -13.36 -9.96 2.43
C ARG A 124 -13.83 -10.57 3.75
N ARG A 125 -13.18 -11.60 4.33
CA ARG A 125 -13.76 -12.39 5.44
C ARG A 125 -12.81 -12.90 6.53
N VAL A 126 -11.59 -12.37 6.66
CA VAL A 126 -10.71 -12.68 7.81
C VAL A 126 -9.93 -11.41 8.15
N PRO A 127 -9.79 -11.03 9.43
CA PRO A 127 -9.01 -9.87 9.78
C PRO A 127 -7.58 -10.05 9.23
N PRO A 128 -6.97 -9.02 8.63
CA PRO A 128 -5.65 -9.11 8.02
C PRO A 128 -4.50 -9.14 9.06
N ASN A 129 -4.76 -9.66 10.26
CA ASN A 129 -3.77 -9.89 11.31
C ASN A 129 -3.03 -11.23 11.10
N ASP A 130 -2.02 -11.53 11.91
CA ASP A 130 -1.15 -12.73 11.79
C ASP A 130 -1.91 -14.08 11.80
N GLY A 131 -3.21 -14.07 12.10
CA GLY A 131 -4.11 -15.20 11.86
C GLY A 131 -4.27 -15.58 10.37
N GLY A 132 -3.97 -14.68 9.42
CA GLY A 132 -3.99 -14.93 7.98
C GLY A 132 -2.74 -15.64 7.44
N ILE A 133 -1.58 -15.51 8.11
CA ILE A 133 -0.35 -16.24 7.74
C ILE A 133 -0.57 -17.73 7.97
N ALA A 134 -1.23 -18.12 9.06
CA ALA A 134 -1.57 -19.51 9.35
C ALA A 134 -2.46 -20.13 8.26
N LEU A 135 -3.38 -19.36 7.66
CA LEU A 135 -4.24 -19.83 6.58
C LEU A 135 -3.49 -19.96 5.24
N GLY A 136 -2.65 -18.98 4.89
CA GLY A 136 -1.79 -19.03 3.70
C GLY A 136 -0.77 -20.18 3.77
N GLN A 137 -0.20 -20.43 4.95
CA GLN A 137 0.69 -21.56 5.20
C GLN A 137 -0.05 -22.90 5.18
N ALA A 138 -1.24 -22.99 5.77
CA ALA A 138 -2.06 -24.21 5.76
C ALA A 138 -2.51 -24.59 4.34
N LEU A 139 -2.93 -23.61 3.52
CA LEU A 139 -3.33 -23.87 2.13
C LEU A 139 -2.12 -24.24 1.25
N ALA A 140 -0.98 -23.55 1.40
CA ALA A 140 0.25 -23.90 0.70
C ALA A 140 0.77 -25.30 1.09
N ALA A 141 0.58 -25.71 2.35
CA ALA A 141 0.90 -27.06 2.81
C ALA A 141 -0.08 -28.12 2.25
N ALA A 142 -1.39 -27.83 2.25
CA ALA A 142 -2.41 -28.72 1.68
C ALA A 142 -2.19 -28.97 0.17
N MET A 143 -1.92 -27.91 -0.60
CA MET A 143 -1.62 -28.02 -2.04
C MET A 143 -0.31 -28.77 -2.35
N ARG A 144 0.63 -28.87 -1.39
CA ARG A 144 1.84 -29.69 -1.53
C ARG A 144 1.60 -31.16 -1.24
N LEU A 145 0.65 -31.48 -0.35
CA LEU A 145 0.27 -32.86 0.00
C LEU A 145 -0.65 -33.52 -1.04
N GLU A 146 -1.45 -32.74 -1.78
CA GLU A 146 -2.28 -33.28 -2.87
C GLU A 146 -1.48 -33.59 -4.16
N ARG A 147 -0.20 -33.21 -4.22
CA ARG A 147 0.70 -33.46 -5.37
C ARG A 147 1.75 -34.55 -5.10
N SER A 148 1.63 -35.27 -3.98
CA SER A 148 2.46 -36.44 -3.60
C SER A 148 1.61 -37.70 -3.55
#